data_AF-A0A7M7JQQ2-F1
#
_entry.id   AF-A0A7M7JQQ2-F1
#
_cell.length_a   1.000
_cell.length_b   1.000
_cell.length_c   1.000
_cell.angle_alpha   90.00
_cell.angle_beta   90.00
_cell.angle_gamma   90.00
#
_symmetry.space_group_name_H-M   'P 1'
#
loop_
_entity.id
_entity.type
_entity.pdbx_description
1 polymer ?
#
loop_
_entity_poly.entity_id
_entity_poly.type
_entity_poly.pdbx_seq_one_letter_code
_entity_poly.pdbx_strand_id
1 'polypeptide(L)'
;MMPLSWPLLSAYFLVGMLAIAFGKCPTQCRCTSLEVICSCKSGDSFILSEIPANHFTLSISNCKKVRIHGTPFNRGSFDRFVIQDSSDVYIADISFFGVILIRRLKFSNIANLTLGSLYNLKTDIFEMDNVTIAVLDRGVIPGIAELKEVRITDSHIGVIRTGALHFQHESLVDIIDTSMDHMEKNSTCIDQVQTFTIRNCHISSLDEDAINLMHVGKVVLSGTSIERLNEGSFLADSVGEMIIVRNVFSRVGSNAFYHMQNVVKLTMSENWFLHVEPNGILLYLEVVEPAFVIENNQFSCDCNLLWLYQDSGYHKLDKFFNSTCLAPETLAGKLKKYFA
;
A
#
# COMPACT_ATOMS: atom_id res chain seq x y z
N MET A 1 46.12 -15.24 -79.79
CA MET A 1 44.98 -14.35 -79.50
C MET A 1 45.04 -14.01 -78.00
N MET A 2 45.05 -12.71 -77.68
CA MET A 2 45.12 -12.10 -76.33
C MET A 2 43.82 -12.38 -75.49
N PRO A 3 43.64 -11.86 -74.25
CA PRO A 3 44.42 -12.03 -73.00
C PRO A 3 43.52 -12.23 -71.73
N LEU A 4 44.19 -12.29 -70.56
CA LEU A 4 43.78 -11.97 -69.16
C LEU A 4 42.32 -11.60 -68.81
N SER A 5 41.80 -12.16 -67.69
CA SER A 5 41.46 -11.40 -66.45
C SER A 5 40.72 -12.25 -65.38
N TRP A 6 41.20 -12.25 -64.14
CA TRP A 6 40.38 -12.41 -62.90
C TRP A 6 39.92 -11.01 -62.44
N PRO A 7 39.05 -10.83 -61.41
CA PRO A 7 38.05 -11.70 -60.75
C PRO A 7 36.67 -11.01 -60.68
N LEU A 8 35.66 -11.58 -60.01
CA LEU A 8 34.69 -10.82 -59.20
C LEU A 8 33.94 -11.78 -58.26
N LEU A 9 34.25 -11.69 -56.97
CA LEU A 9 33.42 -12.18 -55.89
C LEU A 9 32.06 -11.47 -55.95
N SER A 10 30.96 -12.22 -56.05
CA SER A 10 29.66 -11.75 -55.59
C SER A 10 29.24 -12.61 -54.40
N ALA A 11 29.69 -12.19 -53.22
CA ALA A 11 29.10 -12.62 -51.96
C ALA A 11 27.62 -12.22 -51.98
N TYR A 12 26.72 -13.19 -52.15
CA TYR A 12 25.31 -13.02 -51.84
C TYR A 12 25.19 -12.92 -50.31
N PHE A 13 25.38 -11.70 -49.80
CA PHE A 13 24.99 -11.34 -48.46
C PHE A 13 23.46 -11.36 -48.43
N LEU A 14 22.88 -12.46 -47.94
CA LEU A 14 21.50 -12.47 -47.50
C LEU A 14 21.43 -11.56 -46.27
N VAL A 15 21.26 -10.25 -46.49
CA VAL A 15 20.71 -9.37 -45.47
C VAL A 15 19.26 -9.79 -45.33
N GLY A 16 19.02 -10.82 -44.50
CA GLY A 16 17.73 -11.02 -43.89
C GLY A 16 17.43 -9.77 -43.10
N MET A 17 16.67 -8.84 -43.69
CA MET A 17 16.04 -7.77 -42.94
C MET A 17 15.13 -8.45 -41.92
N LEU A 18 15.64 -8.59 -40.70
CA LEU A 18 14.80 -8.58 -39.51
C LEU A 18 14.03 -7.26 -39.57
N ALA A 19 12.85 -7.30 -40.18
CA ALA A 19 11.87 -6.25 -40.04
C ALA A 19 11.51 -6.25 -38.55
N ILE A 20 12.22 -5.42 -37.77
CA ILE A 20 11.79 -5.06 -36.43
C ILE A 20 10.43 -4.39 -36.65
N ALA A 21 9.35 -5.09 -36.30
CA ALA A 21 8.02 -4.54 -36.35
C ALA A 21 7.97 -3.39 -35.33
N PHE A 22 8.20 -2.17 -35.81
CA PHE A 22 7.96 -0.97 -35.02
C PHE A 22 6.45 -0.88 -34.81
N GLY A 23 5.99 -1.07 -33.56
CA GLY A 23 4.58 -0.97 -33.20
C GLY A 23 3.97 0.33 -33.72
N LYS A 24 2.73 0.27 -34.22
CA LYS A 24 2.06 1.47 -34.76
C LYS A 24 1.60 2.37 -33.62
N CYS A 25 1.74 3.68 -33.78
CA CYS A 25 1.15 4.63 -32.84
C CYS A 25 -0.38 4.50 -32.85
N PRO A 26 -1.04 4.31 -31.69
CA PRO A 26 -2.50 4.21 -31.66
C PRO A 26 -3.15 5.50 -32.15
N THR A 27 -4.32 5.39 -32.78
CA THR A 27 -5.01 6.52 -33.43
C THR A 27 -5.46 7.60 -32.45
N GLN A 28 -5.71 7.24 -31.19
CA GLN A 28 -6.07 8.15 -30.10
C GLN A 28 -4.84 8.72 -29.38
N CYS A 29 -3.63 8.46 -29.88
CA CYS A 29 -2.37 8.87 -29.26
C CYS A 29 -1.53 9.74 -30.18
N ARG A 30 -0.73 10.62 -29.57
CA ARG A 30 0.39 11.30 -30.19
C ARG A 30 1.68 10.65 -29.71
N CYS A 31 2.40 10.00 -30.62
CA CYS A 31 3.70 9.39 -30.33
C CYS A 31 4.84 10.25 -30.87
N THR A 32 5.87 10.45 -30.05
CA THR A 32 7.13 11.11 -30.39
C THR A 32 8.29 10.17 -30.02
N SER A 33 9.55 10.57 -30.21
CA SER A 33 10.68 9.77 -29.73
C SER A 33 10.79 9.69 -28.20
N LEU A 34 10.04 10.52 -27.46
CA LEU A 34 10.14 10.61 -26.00
C LEU A 34 8.84 10.25 -25.28
N GLU A 35 7.70 10.45 -25.93
CA GLU A 35 6.40 10.40 -25.27
C GLU A 35 5.34 9.72 -26.14
N VAL A 36 4.47 8.94 -25.49
CA VAL A 36 3.18 8.51 -26.04
C VAL A 36 2.09 9.11 -25.16
N ILE A 37 1.36 10.06 -25.71
CA ILE A 37 0.26 10.74 -25.01
C ILE A 37 -1.05 10.34 -25.68
N CYS A 38 -1.87 9.60 -24.95
CA CYS A 38 -3.19 9.15 -25.38
C CYS A 38 -4.25 9.93 -24.62
N SER A 39 -5.13 10.61 -25.35
CA SER A 39 -6.27 11.32 -24.74
C SER A 39 -7.54 10.97 -25.48
N CYS A 40 -8.53 10.52 -24.73
CA CYS A 40 -9.87 10.29 -25.25
C CYS A 40 -10.64 11.62 -25.42
N LYS A 41 -11.62 11.62 -26.33
CA LYS A 41 -12.69 12.61 -26.27
C LYS A 41 -13.70 12.17 -25.21
N SER A 42 -14.44 13.12 -24.65
CA SER A 42 -15.38 12.87 -23.56
C SER A 42 -16.32 11.70 -23.88
N GLY A 43 -16.26 10.63 -23.08
CA GLY A 43 -17.10 9.45 -23.22
C GLY A 43 -16.48 8.29 -24.01
N ASP A 44 -15.34 8.50 -24.68
CA ASP A 44 -14.69 7.46 -25.47
C ASP A 44 -14.02 6.39 -24.59
N SER A 45 -13.91 5.19 -25.17
CA SER A 45 -13.12 4.09 -24.61
C SER A 45 -11.77 4.01 -25.33
N PHE A 46 -10.72 3.70 -24.56
CA PHE A 46 -9.37 3.45 -25.04
C PHE A 46 -8.99 1.99 -24.80
N ILE A 47 -8.40 1.37 -25.82
CA ILE A 47 -7.87 0.01 -25.74
C ILE A 47 -6.42 0.05 -26.16
N LEU A 48 -5.52 -0.32 -25.25
CA LEU A 48 -4.10 -0.43 -25.55
C LEU A 48 -3.82 -1.83 -26.11
N SER A 49 -3.52 -1.92 -27.40
CA SER A 49 -3.19 -3.18 -28.08
C SER A 49 -1.70 -3.30 -28.39
N GLU A 50 -1.08 -2.21 -28.86
CA GLU A 50 0.34 -2.14 -29.20
C GLU A 50 0.82 -0.69 -29.03
N ILE A 51 2.09 -0.52 -28.67
CA ILE A 51 2.77 0.77 -28.72
C ILE A 51 4.14 0.64 -29.40
N PRO A 52 4.66 1.70 -30.03
CA PRO A 52 6.02 1.67 -30.56
C PRO A 52 7.05 1.52 -29.42
N ALA A 53 8.23 0.97 -29.74
CA ALA A 53 9.33 0.84 -28.78
C ALA A 53 9.99 2.20 -28.47
N ASN A 54 10.69 2.30 -27.33
CA ASN A 54 11.61 3.40 -26.94
C ASN A 54 11.00 4.70 -26.36
N HIS A 55 9.83 4.68 -25.71
CA HIS A 55 9.24 5.91 -25.14
C HIS A 55 9.55 6.08 -23.66
N PHE A 56 9.98 7.28 -23.28
CA PHE A 56 10.31 7.64 -21.89
C PHE A 56 9.05 7.87 -21.05
N THR A 57 8.00 8.47 -21.61
CA THR A 57 6.72 8.65 -20.91
C THR A 57 5.56 8.06 -21.71
N LEU A 58 4.69 7.29 -21.04
CA LEU A 58 3.40 6.87 -21.57
C LEU A 58 2.29 7.41 -20.65
N SER A 59 1.38 8.19 -21.21
CA SER A 59 0.26 8.79 -20.50
C SER A 59 -1.06 8.49 -21.20
N ILE A 60 -2.05 8.03 -20.44
CA ILE A 60 -3.43 7.81 -20.90
C ILE A 60 -4.36 8.65 -20.03
N SER A 61 -5.17 9.51 -20.65
CA SER A 61 -6.00 10.46 -19.91
C SER A 61 -7.40 10.69 -20.50
N ASN A 62 -8.31 11.17 -19.67
CA ASN A 62 -9.64 11.66 -20.06
C ASN A 62 -10.55 10.61 -20.70
N CYS A 63 -10.38 9.33 -20.35
CA CYS A 63 -11.10 8.22 -20.97
C CYS A 63 -12.24 7.71 -20.07
N LYS A 64 -13.41 7.43 -20.66
CA LYS A 64 -14.49 6.79 -19.90
C LYS A 64 -14.11 5.38 -19.49
N LYS A 65 -13.50 4.63 -20.42
CA LYS A 65 -12.99 3.28 -20.15
C LYS A 65 -11.59 3.13 -20.71
N VAL A 66 -10.68 2.54 -19.94
CA VAL A 66 -9.35 2.14 -20.40
C VAL A 66 -9.22 0.63 -20.23
N ARG A 67 -8.83 -0.07 -21.29
CA ARG A 67 -8.53 -1.50 -21.23
C ARG A 67 -7.13 -1.77 -21.74
N ILE A 68 -6.30 -2.35 -20.89
CA ILE A 68 -5.00 -2.89 -21.26
C ILE A 68 -5.08 -4.40 -21.11
N HIS A 69 -4.78 -5.13 -22.17
CA HIS A 69 -4.84 -6.58 -22.21
C HIS A 69 -3.82 -7.14 -23.20
N GLY A 70 -3.55 -8.44 -23.13
CA GLY A 70 -2.55 -9.07 -23.98
C GLY A 70 -1.13 -8.63 -23.57
N THR A 71 -0.27 -8.37 -24.55
CA THR A 71 1.14 -7.98 -24.31
C THR A 71 1.51 -6.77 -25.18
N PRO A 72 0.94 -5.58 -24.91
CA PRO A 72 1.08 -4.42 -25.78
C PRO A 72 2.49 -3.82 -25.82
N PHE A 73 3.37 -4.22 -24.90
CA PHE A 73 4.72 -3.69 -24.76
C PHE A 73 5.74 -4.59 -25.45
N ASN A 74 6.45 -4.05 -26.44
CA ASN A 74 7.58 -4.72 -27.08
C ASN A 74 8.91 -4.12 -26.59
N ARG A 75 9.47 -4.69 -25.50
CA ARG A 75 10.76 -4.26 -24.90
C ARG A 75 10.84 -2.76 -24.60
N GLY A 76 9.87 -2.26 -23.85
CA GLY A 76 9.78 -0.84 -23.45
C GLY A 76 10.42 -0.56 -22.09
N SER A 77 11.09 0.58 -21.97
CA SER A 77 11.50 1.15 -20.67
C SER A 77 10.95 2.56 -20.54
N PHE A 78 10.26 2.82 -19.44
CA PHE A 78 9.55 4.07 -19.20
C PHE A 78 10.12 4.74 -17.94
N ASP A 79 10.40 6.03 -18.04
CA ASP A 79 10.56 6.87 -16.85
C ASP A 79 9.22 6.99 -16.13
N ARG A 80 8.13 7.19 -16.90
CA ARG A 80 6.80 7.38 -16.33
C ARG A 80 5.72 6.66 -17.12
N PHE A 81 4.87 5.91 -16.42
CA PHE A 81 3.64 5.36 -16.92
C PHE A 81 2.48 5.93 -16.10
N VAL A 82 1.59 6.69 -16.74
CA VAL A 82 0.46 7.36 -16.06
C VAL A 82 -0.85 6.97 -16.72
N ILE A 83 -1.84 6.57 -15.91
CA ILE A 83 -3.24 6.59 -16.30
C ILE A 83 -3.98 7.54 -15.38
N GLN A 84 -4.69 8.51 -15.97
CA GLN A 84 -5.39 9.51 -15.18
C GLN A 84 -6.75 9.91 -15.72
N ASP A 85 -7.54 10.56 -14.87
CA ASP A 85 -8.79 11.22 -15.24
C ASP A 85 -9.72 10.29 -16.03
N SER A 86 -9.91 9.09 -15.51
CA SER A 86 -10.61 8.01 -16.23
C SER A 86 -11.60 7.29 -15.33
N SER A 87 -12.79 6.93 -15.84
CA SER A 87 -13.82 6.33 -14.98
C SER A 87 -13.54 4.86 -14.66
N ASP A 88 -13.51 3.99 -15.68
CA ASP A 88 -13.26 2.56 -15.50
C ASP A 88 -11.94 2.16 -16.14
N VAL A 89 -10.96 1.73 -15.34
CA VAL A 89 -9.66 1.27 -15.82
C VAL A 89 -9.49 -0.21 -15.49
N TYR A 90 -9.28 -1.01 -16.53
CA TYR A 90 -9.03 -2.44 -16.41
C TYR A 90 -7.70 -2.80 -17.04
N ILE A 91 -6.80 -3.36 -16.24
CA ILE A 91 -5.51 -3.90 -16.69
C ILE A 91 -5.56 -5.39 -16.43
N ALA A 92 -5.55 -6.19 -17.50
CA ALA A 92 -5.56 -7.64 -17.40
C ALA A 92 -4.23 -8.17 -16.83
N ASP A 93 -4.23 -9.42 -16.38
CA ASP A 93 -3.00 -10.17 -16.12
C ASP A 93 -2.06 -10.10 -17.33
N ILE A 94 -0.75 -10.22 -17.08
CA ILE A 94 0.32 -10.23 -18.09
C ILE A 94 0.41 -8.99 -18.99
N SER A 95 -0.43 -7.96 -18.77
CA SER A 95 -0.47 -6.74 -19.58
C SER A 95 0.88 -6.03 -19.64
N PHE A 96 1.70 -6.14 -18.60
CA PHE A 96 3.04 -5.55 -18.53
C PHE A 96 4.16 -6.48 -19.01
N PHE A 97 3.83 -7.65 -19.57
CA PHE A 97 4.83 -8.52 -20.15
C PHE A 97 5.58 -7.80 -21.28
N GLY A 98 6.90 -7.97 -21.30
CA GLY A 98 7.78 -7.28 -22.26
C GLY A 98 8.20 -5.87 -21.83
N VAL A 99 7.70 -5.34 -20.70
CA VAL A 99 8.25 -4.13 -20.08
C VAL A 99 9.56 -4.48 -19.37
N ILE A 100 10.58 -3.67 -19.61
CA ILE A 100 11.91 -3.82 -19.01
C ILE A 100 11.97 -3.12 -17.64
N LEU A 101 11.46 -1.89 -17.56
CA LEU A 101 11.47 -1.06 -16.36
C LEU A 101 10.44 0.07 -16.50
N ILE A 102 9.72 0.39 -15.43
CA ILE A 102 8.96 1.63 -15.28
C ILE A 102 9.50 2.34 -14.04
N ARG A 103 10.13 3.52 -14.12
CA ARG A 103 10.59 4.17 -12.88
C ARG A 103 9.42 4.58 -12.00
N ARG A 104 8.37 5.16 -12.59
CA ARG A 104 7.16 5.59 -11.86
C ARG A 104 5.89 5.12 -12.55
N LEU A 105 5.14 4.25 -11.87
CA LEU A 105 3.81 3.81 -12.26
C LEU A 105 2.78 4.58 -11.43
N LYS A 106 1.98 5.45 -12.08
CA LYS A 106 0.99 6.30 -11.42
C LYS A 106 -0.42 6.06 -11.97
N PHE A 107 -1.37 5.93 -11.06
CA PHE A 107 -2.80 5.94 -11.31
C PHE A 107 -3.41 7.13 -10.57
N SER A 108 -4.19 7.99 -11.25
CA SER A 108 -4.82 9.12 -10.56
C SER A 108 -6.20 9.52 -11.06
N ASN A 109 -7.09 9.93 -10.16
CA ASN A 109 -8.47 10.31 -10.49
C ASN A 109 -9.19 9.17 -11.25
N ILE A 110 -9.21 7.97 -10.66
CA ILE A 110 -9.83 6.79 -11.27
C ILE A 110 -11.00 6.28 -10.41
N ALA A 111 -12.20 6.32 -10.97
CA ALA A 111 -13.41 5.95 -10.24
C ALA A 111 -13.54 4.44 -9.98
N ASN A 112 -13.00 3.59 -10.86
CA ASN A 112 -12.94 2.15 -10.69
C ASN A 112 -11.66 1.61 -11.35
N LEU A 113 -10.68 1.23 -10.54
CA LEU A 113 -9.46 0.55 -10.99
C LEU A 113 -9.57 -0.95 -10.73
N THR A 114 -9.30 -1.75 -11.76
CA THR A 114 -9.13 -3.20 -11.66
C THR A 114 -7.77 -3.57 -12.22
N LEU A 115 -6.92 -4.13 -11.36
CA LEU A 115 -5.58 -4.59 -11.70
C LEU A 115 -5.53 -6.11 -11.64
N GLY A 116 -5.08 -6.73 -12.72
CA GLY A 116 -4.52 -8.07 -12.70
C GLY A 116 -3.12 -8.08 -12.09
N SER A 117 -2.49 -9.24 -12.16
CA SER A 117 -1.14 -9.45 -11.65
C SER A 117 -0.11 -8.60 -12.38
N LEU A 118 0.74 -7.90 -11.61
CA LEU A 118 1.88 -7.12 -12.08
C LEU A 118 3.19 -7.93 -12.03
N TYR A 119 3.09 -9.25 -12.16
CA TYR A 119 4.19 -10.20 -12.00
C TYR A 119 5.51 -9.79 -12.68
N ASN A 120 6.58 -9.74 -11.87
CA ASN A 120 7.94 -9.36 -12.25
C ASN A 120 8.06 -7.98 -12.94
N LEU A 121 7.08 -7.10 -12.76
CA LEU A 121 7.19 -5.73 -13.24
C LEU A 121 8.26 -5.00 -12.43
N LYS A 122 9.32 -4.53 -13.09
CA LYS A 122 10.34 -3.72 -12.42
C LYS A 122 9.86 -2.27 -12.31
N THR A 123 9.66 -1.79 -11.09
CA THR A 123 9.26 -0.40 -10.85
C THR A 123 9.87 0.16 -9.57
N ASP A 124 10.37 1.41 -9.60
CA ASP A 124 10.90 2.08 -8.40
C ASP A 124 9.75 2.64 -7.53
N ILE A 125 8.76 3.29 -8.15
CA ILE A 125 7.68 4.03 -7.47
C ILE A 125 6.30 3.59 -7.99
N PHE A 126 5.43 3.14 -7.08
CA PHE A 126 4.01 2.89 -7.35
C PHE A 126 3.13 3.93 -6.64
N GLU A 127 2.27 4.61 -7.38
CA GLU A 127 1.41 5.66 -6.84
C GLU A 127 -0.06 5.49 -7.26
N MET A 128 -0.95 5.53 -6.29
CA MET A 128 -2.40 5.68 -6.47
C MET A 128 -2.87 6.94 -5.76
N ASP A 129 -3.60 7.80 -6.47
CA ASP A 129 -4.01 9.11 -5.97
C ASP A 129 -5.45 9.41 -6.42
N ASN A 130 -6.39 9.51 -5.48
CA ASN A 130 -7.82 9.61 -5.79
C ASN A 130 -8.30 8.44 -6.68
N VAL A 131 -8.08 7.22 -6.19
CA VAL A 131 -8.42 5.97 -6.88
C VAL A 131 -9.33 5.11 -6.02
N THR A 132 -10.35 4.54 -6.64
CA THR A 132 -11.20 3.50 -6.02
C THR A 132 -10.86 2.13 -6.60
N ILE A 133 -10.52 1.19 -5.75
CA ILE A 133 -10.28 -0.22 -6.07
C ILE A 133 -11.13 -1.12 -5.18
N ALA A 134 -11.96 -1.97 -5.77
CA ALA A 134 -12.84 -2.84 -4.98
C ALA A 134 -12.07 -3.92 -4.22
N VAL A 135 -11.01 -4.47 -4.84
CA VAL A 135 -10.18 -5.53 -4.26
C VAL A 135 -8.73 -5.31 -4.65
N LEU A 136 -7.85 -5.21 -3.66
CA LEU A 136 -6.41 -5.25 -3.85
C LEU A 136 -5.91 -6.67 -3.59
N ASP A 137 -5.35 -7.31 -4.61
CA ASP A 137 -4.94 -8.72 -4.59
C ASP A 137 -3.40 -8.87 -4.45
N ARG A 138 -2.96 -10.05 -4.00
CA ARG A 138 -1.55 -10.46 -3.87
C ARG A 138 -0.77 -10.44 -5.19
N GLY A 139 -1.47 -10.44 -6.34
CA GLY A 139 -0.82 -10.29 -7.64
C GLY A 139 -0.33 -8.87 -7.94
N VAL A 140 -0.82 -7.85 -7.22
CA VAL A 140 -0.58 -6.44 -7.59
C VAL A 140 0.76 -5.95 -7.06
N ILE A 141 0.84 -5.51 -5.80
CA ILE A 141 2.08 -4.96 -5.23
C ILE A 141 3.20 -6.00 -5.12
N PRO A 142 2.96 -7.22 -4.62
CA PRO A 142 4.01 -8.24 -4.52
C PRO A 142 4.52 -8.72 -5.88
N GLY A 143 3.77 -8.46 -6.95
CA GLY A 143 4.23 -8.73 -8.32
C GLY A 143 5.31 -7.75 -8.79
N ILE A 144 5.43 -6.58 -8.16
CA ILE A 144 6.38 -5.55 -8.55
C ILE A 144 7.74 -5.79 -7.89
N ALA A 145 8.79 -5.86 -8.72
CA ALA A 145 10.17 -5.98 -8.28
C ALA A 145 10.83 -4.61 -8.17
N GLU A 146 11.82 -4.50 -7.26
CA GLU A 146 12.65 -3.29 -7.08
C GLU A 146 11.89 -2.05 -6.58
N LEU A 147 10.71 -2.25 -5.99
CA LEU A 147 9.95 -1.17 -5.33
C LEU A 147 10.80 -0.50 -4.25
N LYS A 148 10.81 0.83 -4.28
CA LYS A 148 11.42 1.70 -3.27
C LYS A 148 10.38 2.55 -2.57
N GLU A 149 9.31 2.91 -3.27
CA GLU A 149 8.28 3.78 -2.74
C GLU A 149 6.89 3.34 -3.19
N VAL A 150 5.97 3.25 -2.24
CA VAL A 150 4.55 3.06 -2.49
C VAL A 150 3.77 4.17 -1.82
N ARG A 151 2.97 4.89 -2.61
CA ARG A 151 2.09 5.95 -2.13
C ARG A 151 0.65 5.68 -2.53
N ILE A 152 -0.24 5.65 -1.55
CA ILE A 152 -1.68 5.56 -1.76
C ILE A 152 -2.32 6.75 -1.04
N THR A 153 -2.86 7.70 -1.80
CA THR A 153 -3.43 8.95 -1.29
C THR A 153 -4.87 9.13 -1.74
N ASP A 154 -5.70 9.71 -0.87
CA ASP A 154 -7.07 10.14 -1.19
C ASP A 154 -7.94 9.03 -1.82
N SER A 155 -7.69 7.78 -1.47
CA SER A 155 -8.19 6.61 -2.20
C SER A 155 -9.23 5.81 -1.39
N HIS A 156 -9.91 4.89 -2.07
CA HIS A 156 -10.78 3.91 -1.44
C HIS A 156 -10.40 2.50 -1.87
N ILE A 157 -10.17 1.62 -0.91
CA ILE A 157 -9.90 0.21 -1.12
C ILE A 157 -11.00 -0.59 -0.43
N GLY A 158 -11.76 -1.40 -1.17
CA GLY A 158 -12.78 -2.25 -0.54
C GLY A 158 -12.12 -3.31 0.35
N VAL A 159 -11.58 -4.35 -0.28
CA VAL A 159 -10.91 -5.45 0.43
C VAL A 159 -9.42 -5.48 0.10
N ILE A 160 -8.58 -5.54 1.13
CA ILE A 160 -7.15 -5.87 1.00
C ILE A 160 -6.99 -7.35 1.31
N ARG A 161 -6.68 -8.15 0.28
CA ARG A 161 -6.51 -9.59 0.46
C ARG A 161 -5.24 -9.95 1.22
N THR A 162 -5.23 -11.16 1.75
CA THR A 162 -4.06 -11.80 2.36
C THR A 162 -2.82 -11.64 1.46
N GLY A 163 -1.77 -11.01 2.00
CA GLY A 163 -0.49 -10.77 1.34
C GLY A 163 -0.53 -9.74 0.21
N ALA A 164 -1.61 -8.97 0.05
CA ALA A 164 -1.73 -7.94 -0.99
C ALA A 164 -0.78 -6.75 -0.78
N LEU A 165 -0.42 -6.47 0.48
CA LEU A 165 0.52 -5.43 0.87
C LEU A 165 1.82 -6.06 1.42
N HIS A 166 2.48 -6.88 0.58
CA HIS A 166 3.79 -7.44 0.90
C HIS A 166 4.88 -6.51 0.38
N PHE A 167 5.71 -6.01 1.28
CA PHE A 167 6.86 -5.19 0.95
C PHE A 167 8.11 -5.84 1.54
N GLN A 168 9.16 -5.86 0.74
CA GLN A 168 10.49 -6.32 1.14
C GLN A 168 11.49 -5.24 0.80
N HIS A 169 12.64 -5.25 1.48
CA HIS A 169 13.72 -4.25 1.33
C HIS A 169 13.33 -2.88 1.89
N GLU A 170 14.30 -1.96 1.98
CA GLU A 170 14.22 -0.62 2.64
C GLU A 170 13.27 0.38 1.95
N SER A 171 12.06 -0.05 1.63
CA SER A 171 11.02 0.73 0.97
C SER A 171 10.44 1.78 1.93
N LEU A 172 9.84 2.81 1.35
CA LEU A 172 8.95 3.75 2.02
C LEU A 172 7.52 3.47 1.57
N VAL A 173 6.62 3.27 2.53
CA VAL A 173 5.21 2.99 2.24
C VAL A 173 4.34 4.01 2.97
N ASP A 174 3.60 4.81 2.21
CA ASP A 174 2.66 5.81 2.71
C ASP A 174 1.24 5.48 2.22
N ILE A 175 0.32 5.29 3.17
CA ILE A 175 -1.13 5.23 2.93
C ILE A 175 -1.75 6.39 3.70
N ILE A 176 -2.30 7.37 2.97
CA ILE A 176 -2.73 8.65 3.54
C ILE A 176 -4.13 8.99 3.03
N ASP A 177 -4.99 9.54 3.90
CA ASP A 177 -6.33 10.04 3.55
C ASP A 177 -7.16 8.99 2.78
N THR A 178 -6.98 7.71 3.13
CA THR A 178 -7.53 6.56 2.40
C THR A 178 -8.49 5.76 3.26
N SER A 179 -9.59 5.27 2.67
CA SER A 179 -10.55 4.37 3.33
C SER A 179 -10.36 2.92 2.90
N MET A 180 -10.50 2.00 3.86
CA MET A 180 -10.35 0.55 3.69
C MET A 180 -11.53 -0.17 4.36
N ASP A 181 -12.36 -0.92 3.62
CA ASP A 181 -13.51 -1.60 4.25
C ASP A 181 -13.07 -2.81 5.08
N HIS A 182 -12.14 -3.60 4.55
CA HIS A 182 -11.70 -4.82 5.22
C HIS A 182 -10.26 -5.19 4.87
N MET A 183 -9.49 -5.55 5.90
CA MET A 183 -8.18 -6.18 5.75
C MET A 183 -8.24 -7.59 6.32
N GLU A 184 -8.05 -8.57 5.44
CA GLU A 184 -7.94 -9.98 5.77
C GLU A 184 -6.70 -10.29 6.64
N LYS A 185 -6.65 -11.53 7.16
CA LYS A 185 -5.48 -12.01 7.89
C LYS A 185 -4.20 -11.91 7.05
N ASN A 186 -3.12 -11.37 7.64
CA ASN A 186 -1.85 -11.14 6.95
C ASN A 186 -2.00 -10.34 5.64
N SER A 187 -2.98 -9.42 5.55
CA SER A 187 -3.10 -8.50 4.40
C SER A 187 -1.80 -7.78 4.10
N THR A 188 -1.11 -7.36 5.15
CA THR A 188 0.24 -6.83 5.08
C THR A 188 1.26 -7.92 5.42
N CYS A 189 2.45 -7.79 4.85
CA CYS A 189 3.65 -8.51 5.24
C CYS A 189 4.78 -7.52 5.03
N ILE A 190 5.04 -6.69 6.02
CA ILE A 190 6.02 -5.60 5.92
C ILE A 190 7.34 -6.14 6.46
N ASP A 191 8.32 -6.44 5.62
CA ASP A 191 9.61 -6.98 6.04
C ASP A 191 10.78 -6.12 5.56
N GLN A 192 11.69 -5.75 6.46
CA GLN A 192 12.89 -4.93 6.17
C GLN A 192 12.59 -3.53 5.60
N VAL A 193 11.42 -2.97 5.91
CA VAL A 193 10.98 -1.66 5.41
C VAL A 193 11.51 -0.52 6.30
N GLN A 194 11.92 0.59 5.70
CA GLN A 194 12.45 1.73 6.44
C GLN A 194 11.34 2.47 7.18
N THR A 195 10.24 2.79 6.50
CA THR A 195 9.11 3.53 7.09
C THR A 195 7.78 3.06 6.50
N PHE A 196 6.85 2.72 7.39
CA PHE A 196 5.47 2.39 7.07
C PHE A 196 4.52 3.39 7.75
N THR A 197 3.74 4.12 6.95
CA THR A 197 2.83 5.16 7.43
C THR A 197 1.39 4.85 7.01
N ILE A 198 0.48 4.88 7.98
CA ILE A 198 -0.97 5.01 7.78
C ILE A 198 -1.42 6.31 8.45
N ARG A 199 -1.93 7.28 7.69
CA ARG A 199 -2.34 8.58 8.23
C ARG A 199 -3.72 9.00 7.76
N ASN A 200 -4.54 9.50 8.67
CA ASN A 200 -5.87 10.04 8.39
C ASN A 200 -6.77 9.04 7.64
N CYS A 201 -6.62 7.76 7.93
CA CYS A 201 -7.37 6.71 7.25
C CYS A 201 -8.67 6.37 7.98
N HIS A 202 -9.56 5.67 7.28
CA HIS A 202 -10.68 4.96 7.89
C HIS A 202 -10.57 3.48 7.56
N ILE A 203 -10.62 2.61 8.57
CA ILE A 203 -10.54 1.15 8.41
C ILE A 203 -11.75 0.53 9.11
N SER A 204 -12.66 -0.09 8.37
CA SER A 204 -13.89 -0.62 8.99
C SER A 204 -13.64 -1.95 9.73
N SER A 205 -12.69 -2.77 9.28
CA SER A 205 -12.32 -3.99 10.01
C SER A 205 -10.92 -4.51 9.70
N LEU A 206 -10.28 -5.04 10.74
CA LEU A 206 -9.01 -5.74 10.67
C LEU A 206 -9.20 -7.16 11.23
N ASP A 207 -8.78 -8.17 10.46
CA ASP A 207 -8.62 -9.54 10.96
C ASP A 207 -7.35 -9.69 11.81
N GLU A 208 -7.13 -10.89 12.34
CA GLU A 208 -5.90 -11.29 13.04
C GLU A 208 -4.69 -11.09 12.13
N ASP A 209 -3.61 -10.50 12.64
CA ASP A 209 -2.37 -10.20 11.92
C ASP A 209 -2.56 -9.41 10.62
N ALA A 210 -3.68 -8.70 10.44
CA ALA A 210 -3.92 -7.90 9.24
C ALA A 210 -2.80 -6.85 9.03
N ILE A 211 -2.31 -6.28 10.14
CA ILE A 211 -1.12 -5.43 10.19
C ILE A 211 0.05 -6.25 10.78
N ASN A 212 0.85 -6.84 9.90
CA ASN A 212 2.00 -7.68 10.20
C ASN A 212 3.30 -6.96 9.82
N LEU A 213 4.08 -6.62 10.86
CA LEU A 213 5.26 -5.77 10.81
C LEU A 213 6.47 -6.55 11.30
N MET A 214 7.36 -6.91 10.37
CA MET A 214 8.60 -7.64 10.63
C MET A 214 9.80 -6.76 10.27
N HIS A 215 10.74 -6.56 11.20
CA HIS A 215 11.98 -5.83 10.91
C HIS A 215 11.76 -4.42 10.31
N VAL A 216 10.84 -3.64 10.87
CA VAL A 216 10.48 -2.31 10.36
C VAL A 216 11.21 -1.22 11.12
N GLY A 217 11.86 -0.28 10.43
CA GLY A 217 12.57 0.83 11.06
C GLY A 217 11.63 1.76 11.85
N LYS A 218 10.60 2.28 11.18
CA LYS A 218 9.62 3.20 11.76
C LYS A 218 8.21 2.92 11.27
N VAL A 219 7.25 2.91 12.19
CA VAL A 219 5.82 2.74 11.93
C VAL A 219 5.07 3.95 12.46
N VAL A 220 4.21 4.55 11.63
CA VAL A 220 3.37 5.69 12.02
C VAL A 220 1.92 5.37 11.70
N LEU A 221 1.08 5.25 12.72
CA LEU A 221 -0.37 5.16 12.64
C LEU A 221 -0.96 6.41 13.30
N SER A 222 -1.43 7.38 12.50
CA SER A 222 -1.85 8.67 13.04
C SER A 222 -3.17 9.17 12.45
N GLY A 223 -4.07 9.68 13.29
CA GLY A 223 -5.31 10.30 12.79
C GLY A 223 -6.30 9.30 12.17
N THR A 224 -6.09 8.01 12.38
CA THR A 224 -6.85 6.94 11.72
C THR A 224 -8.01 6.49 12.60
N SER A 225 -9.17 6.24 11.99
CA SER A 225 -10.32 5.61 12.65
C SER A 225 -10.40 4.13 12.28
N ILE A 226 -10.31 3.25 13.27
CA ILE A 226 -10.48 1.80 13.11
C ILE A 226 -11.78 1.39 13.81
N GLU A 227 -12.78 0.93 13.05
CA GLU A 227 -14.09 0.60 13.62
C GLU A 227 -14.06 -0.72 14.42
N ARG A 228 -13.33 -1.72 13.93
CA ARG A 228 -13.19 -3.02 14.58
C ARG A 228 -11.77 -3.56 14.45
N LEU A 229 -11.16 -3.74 15.61
CA LEU A 229 -9.87 -4.40 15.78
C LEU A 229 -10.12 -5.75 16.43
N ASN A 230 -9.85 -6.85 15.73
CA ASN A 230 -10.02 -8.20 16.26
C ASN A 230 -8.82 -8.59 17.15
N GLU A 231 -8.92 -9.75 17.80
CA GLU A 231 -7.79 -10.33 18.55
C GLU A 231 -6.56 -10.47 17.65
N GLY A 232 -5.39 -10.03 18.15
CA GLY A 232 -4.13 -10.13 17.41
C GLY A 232 -4.05 -9.34 16.11
N SER A 233 -4.89 -8.34 15.86
CA SER A 233 -4.85 -7.60 14.58
C SER A 233 -3.52 -6.90 14.27
N PHE A 234 -2.70 -6.63 15.28
CA PHE A 234 -1.32 -6.15 15.12
C PHE A 234 -0.32 -7.22 15.51
N LEU A 235 0.49 -7.65 14.55
CA LEU A 235 1.71 -8.42 14.78
C LEU A 235 2.91 -7.50 14.55
N ALA A 236 3.79 -7.40 15.55
CA ALA A 236 4.98 -6.56 15.46
C ALA A 236 6.19 -7.26 16.09
N ASP A 237 7.18 -7.53 15.26
CA ASP A 237 8.45 -8.12 15.66
C ASP A 237 9.60 -7.32 15.02
N SER A 238 10.58 -6.97 15.86
CA SER A 238 11.75 -6.18 15.49
C SER A 238 11.42 -4.82 14.87
N VAL A 239 10.53 -4.06 15.51
CA VAL A 239 10.16 -2.69 15.10
C VAL A 239 10.99 -1.66 15.86
N GLY A 240 11.69 -0.77 15.15
CA GLY A 240 12.55 0.25 15.77
C GLY A 240 11.80 1.38 16.49
N GLU A 241 10.79 1.96 15.85
CA GLU A 241 9.92 2.97 16.46
C GLU A 241 8.48 2.81 15.95
N MET A 242 7.51 2.74 16.85
CA MET A 242 6.09 2.68 16.53
C MET A 242 5.37 3.87 17.17
N ILE A 243 4.68 4.67 16.35
CA ILE A 243 3.95 5.86 16.76
C ILE A 243 2.48 5.67 16.43
N ILE A 244 1.64 5.52 17.45
CA ILE A 244 0.19 5.34 17.37
C ILE A 244 -0.46 6.56 18.04
N VAL A 245 -0.83 7.57 17.26
CA VAL A 245 -1.30 8.85 17.82
C VAL A 245 -2.60 9.37 17.22
N ARG A 246 -3.46 9.95 18.05
CA ARG A 246 -4.70 10.60 17.59
C ARG A 246 -5.61 9.68 16.77
N ASN A 247 -5.63 8.39 17.08
CA ASN A 247 -6.50 7.42 16.42
C ASN A 247 -7.81 7.24 17.19
N VAL A 248 -8.86 6.80 16.49
CA VAL A 248 -10.13 6.37 17.09
C VAL A 248 -10.26 4.86 16.92
N PHE A 249 -10.36 4.13 18.02
CA PHE A 249 -10.63 2.70 18.03
C PHE A 249 -12.04 2.47 18.57
N SER A 250 -12.99 2.18 17.68
CA SER A 250 -14.41 2.08 18.06
C SER A 250 -14.72 0.78 18.82
N ARG A 251 -14.16 -0.35 18.38
CA ARG A 251 -14.27 -1.65 19.04
C ARG A 251 -12.92 -2.36 19.03
N VAL A 252 -12.42 -2.68 20.21
CA VAL A 252 -11.14 -3.38 20.41
C VAL A 252 -11.44 -4.73 21.04
N GLY A 253 -11.17 -5.80 20.29
CA GLY A 253 -11.26 -7.17 20.77
C GLY A 253 -10.21 -7.48 21.83
N SER A 254 -10.43 -8.56 22.56
CA SER A 254 -9.50 -9.06 23.57
C SER A 254 -8.12 -9.29 22.96
N ASN A 255 -7.05 -8.94 23.69
CA ASN A 255 -5.66 -9.17 23.26
C ASN A 255 -5.32 -8.56 21.88
N ALA A 256 -5.96 -7.47 21.41
CA ALA A 256 -5.75 -6.97 20.06
C ALA A 256 -4.29 -6.60 19.69
N PHE A 257 -3.44 -6.34 20.69
CA PHE A 257 -2.03 -5.96 20.53
C PHE A 257 -1.04 -7.01 21.09
N TYR A 258 -1.50 -8.21 21.42
CA TYR A 258 -0.68 -9.18 22.17
C TYR A 258 0.50 -9.76 21.37
N HIS A 259 0.42 -9.76 20.04
CA HIS A 259 1.49 -10.20 19.14
C HIS A 259 2.60 -9.14 18.96
N MET A 260 2.56 -8.03 19.70
CA MET A 260 3.66 -7.06 19.73
C MET A 260 4.70 -7.48 20.77
N GLN A 261 5.80 -8.08 20.31
CA GLN A 261 6.82 -8.66 21.20
C GLN A 261 8.10 -7.81 21.26
N ASN A 262 8.57 -7.36 20.10
CA ASN A 262 9.89 -6.74 19.94
C ASN A 262 9.79 -5.33 19.32
N VAL A 263 9.21 -4.40 20.08
CA VAL A 263 9.14 -2.97 19.69
C VAL A 263 10.13 -2.18 20.54
N VAL A 264 11.10 -1.52 19.90
CA VAL A 264 12.18 -0.79 20.61
C VAL A 264 11.69 0.52 21.20
N LYS A 265 10.88 1.30 20.47
CA LYS A 265 10.22 2.53 20.96
C LYS A 265 8.74 2.51 20.60
N LEU A 266 7.86 2.77 21.57
CA LEU A 266 6.41 2.90 21.34
C LEU A 266 5.92 4.24 21.89
N THR A 267 5.23 5.00 21.06
CA THR A 267 4.42 6.14 21.48
C THR A 267 2.97 5.83 21.17
N MET A 268 2.13 5.70 22.19
CA MET A 268 0.69 5.54 22.06
C MET A 268 0.00 6.71 22.77
N SER A 269 -0.32 7.78 22.04
CA SER A 269 -0.81 9.02 22.65
C SER A 269 -2.04 9.63 21.98
N GLU A 270 -2.88 10.28 22.77
CA GLU A 270 -4.08 11.00 22.28
C GLU A 270 -5.05 10.10 21.50
N ASN A 271 -5.06 8.78 21.75
CA ASN A 271 -6.01 7.88 21.10
C ASN A 271 -7.33 7.80 21.88
N TRP A 272 -8.41 7.57 21.15
CA TRP A 272 -9.75 7.33 21.69
C TRP A 272 -10.11 5.86 21.61
N PHE A 273 -10.41 5.24 22.74
CA PHE A 273 -10.85 3.87 22.84
C PHE A 273 -12.31 3.84 23.32
N LEU A 274 -13.25 3.51 22.43
CA LEU A 274 -14.68 3.65 22.71
C LEU A 274 -15.31 2.38 23.29
N HIS A 275 -14.88 1.19 22.87
CA HIS A 275 -15.30 -0.07 23.46
C HIS A 275 -14.13 -1.04 23.43
N VAL A 276 -13.70 -1.47 24.61
CA VAL A 276 -12.51 -2.31 24.77
C VAL A 276 -12.92 -3.54 25.55
N GLU A 277 -12.77 -4.71 24.93
CA GLU A 277 -12.94 -5.98 25.61
C GLU A 277 -11.85 -6.19 26.67
N PRO A 278 -12.06 -7.09 27.64
CA PRO A 278 -11.05 -7.42 28.64
C PRO A 278 -9.68 -7.73 28.00
N ASN A 279 -8.62 -7.13 28.54
CA ASN A 279 -7.24 -7.24 28.03
C ASN A 279 -7.02 -6.73 26.58
N GLY A 280 -7.96 -5.96 26.00
CA GLY A 280 -7.89 -5.56 24.59
C GLY A 280 -6.64 -4.76 24.22
N ILE A 281 -6.17 -3.87 25.10
CA ILE A 281 -4.93 -3.07 24.89
C ILE A 281 -3.74 -3.60 25.69
N LEU A 282 -3.77 -4.88 26.08
CA LEU A 282 -2.69 -5.51 26.81
C LEU A 282 -1.46 -5.66 25.91
N LEU A 283 -0.32 -5.13 26.36
CA LEU A 283 0.95 -5.22 25.65
C LEU A 283 1.88 -6.23 26.35
N TYR A 284 2.52 -7.10 25.55
CA TYR A 284 3.50 -8.10 25.97
C TYR A 284 4.90 -7.76 25.45
N LEU A 285 5.39 -6.58 25.82
CA LEU A 285 6.69 -6.09 25.40
C LEU A 285 7.79 -6.62 26.33
N GLU A 286 8.88 -7.14 25.78
CA GLU A 286 10.09 -7.48 26.53
C GLU A 286 10.85 -6.17 26.87
N VAL A 287 10.64 -5.61 28.06
CA VAL A 287 11.00 -4.21 28.39
C VAL A 287 12.45 -4.01 28.83
N VAL A 288 13.03 -2.84 28.46
CA VAL A 288 13.78 -1.95 29.37
C VAL A 288 13.27 -0.50 29.18
N GLU A 289 12.98 0.24 30.26
CA GLU A 289 12.51 1.66 30.28
C GLU A 289 13.43 2.63 29.49
N PRO A 290 13.09 3.91 29.20
CA PRO A 290 11.83 4.66 29.11
C PRO A 290 11.30 4.78 27.66
N ALA A 291 11.53 3.77 26.82
CA ALA A 291 11.20 3.84 25.39
C ALA A 291 9.69 3.71 25.06
N PHE A 292 8.83 3.60 26.08
CA PHE A 292 7.38 3.43 25.94
C PHE A 292 6.63 4.59 26.58
N VAL A 293 6.01 5.42 25.74
CA VAL A 293 5.20 6.57 26.14
C VAL A 293 3.74 6.26 25.80
N ILE A 294 2.92 5.96 26.81
CA ILE A 294 1.50 5.73 26.63
C ILE A 294 0.75 6.80 27.43
N GLU A 295 0.26 7.84 26.77
CA GLU A 295 -0.25 9.01 27.50
C GLU A 295 -1.40 9.73 26.83
N ASN A 296 -2.18 10.48 27.60
CA ASN A 296 -3.28 11.32 27.09
C ASN A 296 -4.34 10.53 26.30
N ASN A 297 -4.47 9.22 26.51
CA ASN A 297 -5.50 8.41 25.86
C ASN A 297 -6.84 8.58 26.57
N GLN A 298 -7.91 8.47 25.80
CA GLN A 298 -9.28 8.63 26.28
C GLN A 298 -10.07 7.34 26.14
N PHE A 299 -10.83 7.00 27.18
CA PHE A 299 -11.54 5.71 27.28
C PHE A 299 -13.03 5.91 27.52
N SER A 300 -13.88 5.12 26.88
CA SER A 300 -15.23 4.87 27.44
C SER A 300 -15.08 3.87 28.58
N CYS A 301 -15.20 4.35 29.81
CA CYS A 301 -14.95 3.57 31.01
C CYS A 301 -16.18 2.79 31.44
N ASP A 302 -16.09 1.46 31.35
CA ASP A 302 -17.08 0.52 31.83
C ASP A 302 -16.40 -0.61 32.64
N CYS A 303 -17.17 -1.64 33.00
CA CYS A 303 -16.65 -2.79 33.74
C CYS A 303 -15.62 -3.62 32.95
N ASN A 304 -15.58 -3.51 31.62
CA ASN A 304 -14.58 -4.22 30.81
C ASN A 304 -13.18 -3.63 30.97
N LEU A 305 -13.04 -2.43 31.56
CA LEU A 305 -11.74 -1.82 31.87
C LEU A 305 -11.21 -2.19 33.27
N LEU A 306 -11.89 -3.05 34.04
CA LEU A 306 -11.44 -3.43 35.39
C LEU A 306 -10.03 -4.03 35.40
N TRP A 307 -9.64 -4.74 34.34
CA TRP A 307 -8.30 -5.32 34.19
C TRP A 307 -7.18 -4.26 34.15
N LEU A 308 -7.49 -3.01 33.77
CA LEU A 308 -6.52 -1.92 33.88
C LEU A 308 -6.11 -1.70 35.34
N TYR A 309 -6.97 -1.99 36.32
CA TYR A 309 -6.71 -1.77 37.75
C TYR A 309 -6.31 -3.00 38.52
N GLN A 310 -6.61 -4.19 37.99
CA GLN A 310 -6.28 -5.44 38.65
C GLN A 310 -4.78 -5.71 38.52
N ASP A 311 -4.06 -5.46 39.62
CA ASP A 311 -2.63 -5.68 39.77
C ASP A 311 -2.32 -7.16 39.51
N SER A 312 -1.90 -7.45 38.27
CA SER A 312 -1.58 -8.80 37.79
C SER A 312 -0.08 -9.10 37.86
N GLY A 313 0.67 -8.38 38.71
CA GLY A 313 2.12 -8.59 38.87
C GLY A 313 2.97 -8.06 37.70
N TYR A 314 2.35 -7.38 36.73
CA TYR A 314 3.00 -6.66 35.64
C TYR A 314 2.57 -5.19 35.78
N HIS A 315 3.43 -4.32 36.28
CA HIS A 315 3.18 -2.87 36.39
C HIS A 315 2.57 -2.31 35.09
N LYS A 316 1.25 -2.05 35.09
CA LYS A 316 0.47 -1.70 33.88
C LYS A 316 -0.28 -0.36 33.98
N LEU A 317 -0.64 0.13 35.17
CA LEU A 317 -1.26 1.47 35.34
C LEU A 317 -0.26 2.62 35.25
N ASP A 318 0.99 2.40 35.66
CA ASP A 318 2.03 3.43 35.61
C ASP A 318 2.39 3.79 34.17
N LYS A 319 2.00 2.96 33.19
CA LYS A 319 2.27 3.21 31.78
C LYS A 319 1.29 4.20 31.15
N PHE A 320 0.07 4.36 31.67
CA PHE A 320 -0.96 5.25 31.11
C PHE A 320 -0.97 6.63 31.77
N PHE A 321 0.00 7.47 31.44
CA PHE A 321 0.11 8.83 31.98
C PHE A 321 -1.01 9.74 31.45
N ASN A 322 -1.60 10.59 32.30
CA ASN A 322 -2.63 11.57 31.92
C ASN A 322 -3.82 11.03 31.09
N SER A 323 -4.04 9.72 31.10
CA SER A 323 -5.15 9.12 30.39
C SER A 323 -6.43 9.26 31.22
N THR A 324 -7.58 9.45 30.56
CA THR A 324 -8.84 9.83 31.21
C THR A 324 -10.03 9.07 30.64
N CYS A 325 -11.13 9.00 31.39
CA CYS A 325 -12.40 8.56 30.82
C CYS A 325 -13.07 9.70 30.04
N LEU A 326 -13.66 9.38 28.89
CA LEU A 326 -14.56 10.21 28.08
C LEU A 326 -16.03 10.00 28.51
N ALA A 327 -16.39 8.76 28.80
CA ALA A 327 -17.73 8.34 29.21
C ALA A 327 -17.63 7.26 30.30
N PRO A 328 -18.70 6.99 31.07
CA PRO A 328 -19.87 7.85 31.24
C PRO A 328 -19.48 9.20 31.87
N GLU A 329 -20.36 10.20 31.77
CA GLU A 329 -20.13 11.57 32.27
C GLU A 329 -19.67 11.60 33.74
N THR A 330 -20.18 10.69 34.57
CA THR A 330 -19.81 10.56 35.99
C THR A 330 -18.32 10.26 36.21
N LEU A 331 -17.67 9.63 35.24
CA LEU A 331 -16.25 9.26 35.26
C LEU A 331 -15.40 10.20 34.39
N ALA A 332 -15.99 11.14 33.66
CA ALA A 332 -15.26 12.01 32.73
C ALA A 332 -14.05 12.69 33.41
N GLY A 333 -12.89 12.61 32.77
CA GLY A 333 -11.62 13.13 33.29
C GLY A 333 -10.95 12.27 34.38
N LYS A 334 -11.53 11.14 34.80
CA LYS A 334 -11.06 10.36 35.95
C LYS A 334 -10.80 8.90 35.58
N LEU A 335 -9.57 8.58 35.14
CA LEU A 335 -9.15 7.18 35.00
C LEU A 335 -8.68 6.63 36.37
N LYS A 336 -7.74 7.26 37.07
CA LYS A 336 -7.07 6.66 38.24
C LYS A 336 -7.90 6.53 39.55
N LYS A 337 -9.21 6.83 39.58
CA LYS A 337 -9.92 7.10 40.87
C LYS A 337 -11.18 6.30 41.20
N TYR A 338 -11.59 5.32 40.41
CA TYR A 338 -12.80 4.54 40.72
C TYR A 338 -12.46 3.06 40.91
N PHE A 339 -13.16 2.43 41.87
CA PHE A 339 -12.98 1.08 42.42
C PHE A 339 -12.12 0.94 43.71
N ALA A 340 -12.06 1.99 44.55
CA ALA A 340 -11.83 1.81 46.00
C ALA A 340 -13.16 1.87 46.75
#